data_AF-A0A7M3LVF6-F1
#
_entry.id   AF-A0A7M3LVF6-F1
#
_cell.length_a   1.000
_cell.length_b   1.000
_cell.length_c   1.000
_cell.angle_alpha   90.00
_cell.angle_beta   90.00
_cell.angle_gamma   90.00
#
_symmetry.space_group_name_H-M   'P 1'
#
loop_
_entity.id
_entity.type
_entity.pdbx_description
1 polymer ?
#
loop_
_entity_poly.entity_id
_entity_poly.type
_entity_poly.pdbx_seq_one_letter_code
_entity_poly.pdbx_strand_id
1 'polypeptide(L)'
;MSWELCEASASTCGTASGWRMGGRCPRCRAAHNAETRQYSGMSARQRETVLNLLREGGAEEEAAKEVGRSVKSLRATARADGELFAALEGRTVAEQVVARQGDYLAMLTRVDGDLSMAAQALGLAADISDVWRAQSPQYAAAEEAVLRLVVSGRPPQFKRKMKTDAELDEAAGLLEQGKGVTEAARAIGISATGLRAAGERHARLAQALPPKVERDRAGAVSGLTEEVAQELRRLWADKRMSRRSICVRLGVSQSTVTAWVKSLGLPARKNQRWQ
;
A
#
# COMPACT_ATOMS: atom_id res chain seq x y z
N MET A 1 -9.57 -18.63 -5.14
CA MET A 1 -8.14 -18.76 -4.80
C MET A 1 -8.09 -19.72 -3.62
N SER A 2 -7.66 -20.97 -3.82
CA SER A 2 -7.37 -21.86 -2.71
C SER A 2 -6.19 -21.25 -1.96
N TRP A 3 -6.40 -20.91 -0.69
CA TRP A 3 -5.38 -20.37 0.21
C TRP A 3 -4.55 -21.49 0.86
N GLU A 4 -4.72 -22.73 0.42
CA GLU A 4 -4.33 -23.92 1.18
C GLU A 4 -2.86 -24.27 1.05
N LEU A 5 -2.13 -23.72 0.09
CA LEU A 5 -0.71 -24.02 -0.07
C LEU A 5 0.12 -22.76 0.02
N CYS A 6 0.60 -22.48 1.24
CA CYS A 6 1.74 -21.59 1.42
C CYS A 6 2.97 -22.24 0.80
N GLU A 7 3.63 -21.57 -0.13
CA GLU A 7 4.90 -22.05 -0.73
C GLU A 7 6.06 -22.09 0.27
N ALA A 8 5.93 -21.47 1.44
CA ALA A 8 6.91 -21.60 2.51
C ALA A 8 6.83 -23.00 3.14
N SER A 9 7.99 -23.55 3.53
CA SER A 9 8.04 -24.79 4.29
C SER A 9 7.16 -24.72 5.55
N ALA A 10 6.66 -25.86 6.02
CA ALA A 10 5.87 -25.91 7.25
C ALA A 10 6.60 -25.27 8.45
N SER A 11 7.93 -25.35 8.50
CA SER A 11 8.78 -24.74 9.53
C SER A 11 8.91 -23.22 9.45
N THR A 12 8.58 -22.60 8.31
CA THR A 12 8.74 -21.15 8.10
C THR A 12 7.44 -20.46 7.72
N CYS A 13 6.39 -21.22 7.40
CA CYS A 13 5.05 -20.70 7.19
C CYS A 13 4.57 -19.90 8.41
N GLY A 14 4.04 -18.71 8.18
CA GLY A 14 3.65 -17.79 9.24
C GLY A 14 4.77 -16.93 9.80
N THR A 15 5.98 -16.98 9.24
CA THR A 15 7.10 -16.09 9.62
C THR A 15 7.45 -15.12 8.50
N ALA A 16 8.19 -14.05 8.82
CA ALA A 16 8.68 -13.13 7.82
C ALA A 16 9.72 -13.79 6.89
N SER A 17 10.49 -14.77 7.39
CA SER A 17 11.39 -15.59 6.58
C SER A 17 10.61 -16.41 5.55
N GLY A 18 9.51 -17.06 5.97
CA GLY A 18 8.63 -17.80 5.06
C GLY A 18 8.09 -16.92 3.93
N TRP A 19 7.76 -15.66 4.20
CA TRP A 19 7.39 -14.70 3.15
C TRP A 19 8.55 -14.42 2.17
N ARG A 20 9.76 -14.19 2.68
CA ARG A 20 10.95 -13.97 1.83
C ARG A 20 11.28 -15.19 0.97
N MET A 21 10.93 -16.39 1.42
CA MET A 21 11.08 -17.66 0.68
C MET A 21 9.90 -18.00 -0.25
N GLY A 22 9.02 -17.04 -0.55
CA GLY A 22 7.93 -17.24 -1.50
C GLY A 22 6.55 -17.49 -0.86
N GLY A 23 6.47 -17.72 0.45
CA GLY A 23 5.19 -17.85 1.14
C GLY A 23 4.29 -16.64 0.94
N ARG A 24 3.06 -16.85 0.46
CA ARG A 24 2.06 -15.79 0.24
C ARG A 24 0.79 -15.94 1.08
N CYS A 25 0.75 -16.92 1.99
CA CYS A 25 -0.40 -17.11 2.86
C CYS A 25 -0.61 -15.90 3.79
N PRO A 26 -1.82 -15.72 4.34
CA PRO A 26 -2.13 -14.60 5.24
C PRO A 26 -1.19 -14.50 6.44
N ARG A 27 -0.77 -15.64 7.01
CA ARG A 27 0.16 -15.68 8.15
C ARG A 27 1.57 -15.17 7.78
N CYS A 28 2.15 -15.65 6.67
CA CYS A 28 3.44 -15.16 6.17
C CYS A 28 3.39 -13.66 5.88
N ARG A 29 2.29 -13.20 5.25
CA ARG A 29 2.07 -11.79 4.95
C ARG A 29 1.99 -10.97 6.24
N ALA A 30 1.22 -11.42 7.23
CA ALA A 30 1.08 -10.76 8.51
C ALA A 30 2.44 -10.64 9.23
N ALA A 31 3.21 -11.72 9.28
CA ALA A 31 4.54 -11.71 9.90
C ALA A 31 5.54 -10.80 9.18
N HIS A 32 5.57 -10.83 7.84
CA HIS A 32 6.39 -9.91 7.06
C HIS A 32 5.96 -8.45 7.24
N ASN A 33 4.66 -8.19 7.26
CA ASN A 33 4.13 -6.85 7.51
C ASN A 33 4.47 -6.38 8.93
N ALA A 34 4.40 -7.26 9.93
CA ALA A 34 4.82 -6.93 11.30
C ALA A 34 6.30 -6.55 11.36
N GLU A 35 7.17 -7.33 10.71
CA GLU A 35 8.61 -7.05 10.61
C GLU A 35 8.90 -5.75 9.81
N THR A 36 8.25 -5.55 8.67
CA THR A 36 8.51 -4.35 7.83
C THR A 36 7.87 -3.08 8.40
N ARG A 37 6.74 -3.19 9.11
CA ARG A 37 6.18 -2.10 9.91
C ARG A 37 7.09 -1.74 11.08
N GLN A 38 7.81 -2.70 11.66
CA GLN A 38 8.87 -2.40 12.63
C GLN A 38 9.95 -1.46 12.05
N TYR A 39 10.24 -1.54 10.76
CA TYR A 39 11.28 -0.73 10.11
C TYR A 39 10.80 0.58 9.46
N SER A 40 9.49 0.78 9.31
CA SER A 40 8.93 1.95 8.61
C SER A 40 7.81 2.68 9.35
N GLY A 41 7.13 2.03 10.29
CA GLY A 41 6.03 2.56 11.08
C GLY A 41 6.41 2.84 12.54
N MET A 42 5.48 3.44 13.27
CA MET A 42 5.55 3.64 14.72
C MET A 42 5.45 2.29 15.45
N SER A 43 6.31 2.03 16.44
CA SER A 43 6.20 0.80 17.25
C SER A 43 4.97 0.86 18.17
N ALA A 44 4.50 -0.29 18.67
CA ALA A 44 3.37 -0.33 19.62
C ALA A 44 3.65 0.53 20.88
N ARG A 45 4.87 0.46 21.41
CA ARG A 45 5.30 1.29 22.54
C ARG A 45 5.30 2.78 22.20
N GLN A 46 5.85 3.17 21.05
CA GLN A 46 5.82 4.57 20.60
C GLN A 46 4.37 5.06 20.45
N ARG A 47 3.50 4.24 19.87
CA ARG A 47 2.07 4.55 19.71
C ARG A 47 1.39 4.78 21.06
N GLU A 48 1.61 3.91 22.03
CA GLU A 48 1.09 4.06 23.38
C GLU A 48 1.60 5.33 24.07
N THR A 49 2.90 5.61 23.96
CA THR A 49 3.48 6.86 24.48
C THR A 49 2.82 8.09 23.87
N VAL A 50 2.63 8.12 22.55
CA VAL A 50 1.96 9.25 21.87
C VAL A 50 0.51 9.39 22.35
N LEU A 51 -0.24 8.30 22.42
CA LEU A 51 -1.63 8.35 22.86
C LEU A 51 -1.77 8.86 24.31
N ASN A 52 -0.90 8.42 25.21
CA ASN A 52 -0.93 8.88 26.59
C ASN A 52 -0.65 10.39 26.69
N LEU A 53 0.40 10.87 26.02
CA LEU A 53 0.72 12.31 25.98
C LEU A 53 -0.43 13.14 25.42
N LEU A 54 -1.05 12.72 24.32
CA LEU A 54 -2.19 13.43 23.73
C LEU A 54 -3.42 13.44 24.66
N ARG A 55 -3.66 12.34 25.40
CA ARG A 55 -4.77 12.24 26.36
C ARG A 55 -4.57 13.10 27.60
N GLU A 56 -3.32 13.32 27.98
CA GLU A 56 -2.92 14.25 29.04
C GLU A 56 -2.99 15.72 28.59
N GLY A 57 -3.37 15.99 27.34
CA GLY A 57 -3.47 17.33 26.76
C GLY A 57 -2.15 17.86 26.20
N GLY A 58 -1.14 17.00 26.05
CA GLY A 58 0.13 17.33 25.42
C GLY A 58 -0.01 17.73 23.96
N ALA A 59 0.90 18.60 23.49
CA ALA A 59 0.90 19.05 22.10
C ALA A 59 1.37 17.95 21.14
N GLU A 60 0.92 18.01 19.89
CA GLU A 60 1.31 17.05 18.84
C GLU A 60 2.83 17.04 18.60
N GLU A 61 3.46 18.22 18.65
CA GLU A 61 4.91 18.38 18.50
C GLU A 61 5.69 17.68 19.60
N GLU A 62 5.22 17.77 20.84
CA GLU A 62 5.83 17.14 22.01
C GLU A 62 5.71 15.62 21.92
N ALA A 63 4.50 15.13 21.63
CA ALA A 63 4.26 13.70 21.46
C ALA A 63 5.09 13.10 20.32
N ALA A 64 5.24 13.81 19.19
CA ALA A 64 6.09 13.39 18.09
C ALA A 64 7.58 13.38 18.47
N LYS A 65 8.04 14.42 19.18
CA LYS A 65 9.43 14.55 19.65
C LYS A 65 9.80 13.41 20.60
N GLU A 66 8.93 13.07 21.55
CA GLU A 66 9.17 12.01 22.55
C GLU A 66 9.47 10.67 21.89
N VAL A 67 8.77 10.35 20.80
CA VAL A 67 8.97 9.09 20.07
C VAL A 67 10.01 9.18 18.95
N GLY A 68 10.75 10.29 18.85
CA GLY A 68 11.77 10.51 17.83
C GLY A 68 11.19 10.55 16.40
N ARG A 69 9.99 11.10 16.22
CA ARG A 69 9.29 11.23 14.93
C ARG A 69 9.02 12.69 14.61
N SER A 70 8.75 12.97 13.33
CA SER A 70 8.18 14.26 12.94
C SER A 70 6.65 14.21 13.02
N VAL A 71 6.04 15.36 13.29
CA VAL A 71 4.58 15.58 13.23
C VAL A 71 3.98 15.05 11.92
N LYS A 72 4.63 15.34 10.78
CA LYS A 72 4.22 14.83 9.47
C LYS A 72 4.18 13.29 9.40
N SER A 73 5.17 12.62 9.99
CA SER A 73 5.23 11.15 10.04
C SER A 73 4.15 10.58 10.95
N LEU A 74 3.88 11.25 12.07
CA LEU A 74 2.81 10.92 13.00
C LEU A 74 1.43 11.01 12.32
N ARG A 75 1.09 12.12 11.66
CA ARG A 75 -0.15 12.26 10.89
C ARG A 75 -0.27 11.27 9.74
N ALA A 76 0.83 10.93 9.07
CA ALA A 76 0.82 9.92 8.03
C ALA A 76 0.46 8.53 8.60
N THR A 77 0.94 8.21 9.80
CA THR A 77 0.61 6.97 10.52
C THR A 77 -0.86 6.95 10.93
N ALA A 78 -1.37 8.07 11.46
CA ALA A 78 -2.75 8.21 11.90
C ALA A 78 -3.80 7.95 10.79
N ARG A 79 -3.46 8.12 9.52
CA ARG A 79 -4.37 7.79 8.40
C ARG A 79 -4.80 6.32 8.34
N ALA A 80 -4.05 5.43 8.96
CA ALA A 80 -4.34 4.00 9.03
C ALA A 80 -4.66 3.52 10.46
N ASP A 81 -4.80 4.46 11.41
CA ASP A 81 -4.99 4.21 12.83
C ASP A 81 -5.98 5.22 13.39
N GLY A 82 -7.26 4.83 13.42
CA GLY A 82 -8.39 5.67 13.79
C GLY A 82 -8.31 6.18 15.22
N GLU A 83 -7.80 5.39 16.17
CA GLU A 83 -7.60 5.85 17.55
C GLU A 83 -6.59 7.00 17.61
N LEU A 84 -5.45 6.83 16.94
CA LEU A 84 -4.41 7.84 16.90
C LEU A 84 -4.89 9.10 16.15
N PHE A 85 -5.63 8.93 15.06
CA PHE A 85 -6.26 10.04 14.36
C PHE A 85 -7.23 10.82 15.25
N ALA A 86 -8.13 10.11 15.96
CA ALA A 86 -9.05 10.73 16.89
C ALA A 86 -8.31 11.48 18.01
N ALA A 87 -7.24 10.92 18.57
CA ALA A 87 -6.44 11.57 19.59
C ALA A 87 -5.77 12.87 19.09
N LEU A 88 -5.23 12.88 17.88
CA LEU A 88 -4.62 14.07 17.26
C LEU A 88 -5.63 15.18 16.97
N GLU A 89 -6.89 14.83 16.75
CA GLU A 89 -8.00 15.77 16.57
C GLU A 89 -8.62 16.21 17.91
N GLY A 90 -8.00 15.88 19.05
CA GLY A 90 -8.46 16.28 20.38
C GLY A 90 -9.75 15.61 20.83
N ARG A 91 -10.09 14.44 20.27
CA ARG A 91 -11.30 13.69 20.63
C ARG A 91 -11.19 13.07 22.02
N THR A 92 -12.33 12.86 22.65
CA THR A 92 -12.42 12.21 23.96
C THR A 92 -11.91 10.77 23.91
N VAL A 93 -11.48 10.23 25.06
CA VAL A 93 -11.01 8.83 25.14
C VAL A 93 -12.10 7.85 24.68
N ALA A 94 -13.37 8.13 24.96
CA ALA A 94 -14.49 7.31 24.49
C ALA A 94 -14.58 7.28 22.95
N GLU A 95 -14.48 8.43 22.28
CA GLU A 95 -14.45 8.51 20.81
C GLU A 95 -13.22 7.81 20.21
N GLN A 96 -12.06 7.92 20.86
CA GLN A 96 -10.85 7.22 20.45
C GLN A 96 -11.03 5.69 20.50
N VAL A 97 -11.64 5.17 21.56
CA VAL A 97 -11.95 3.72 21.69
C VAL A 97 -12.92 3.28 20.60
N VAL A 98 -13.96 4.06 20.31
CA VAL A 98 -14.89 3.76 19.20
C VAL A 98 -14.18 3.73 17.85
N ALA A 99 -13.26 4.66 17.59
CA ALA A 99 -12.47 4.66 16.36
C ALA A 99 -11.61 3.39 16.24
N ARG A 100 -11.00 2.95 17.35
CA ARG A 100 -10.22 1.69 17.40
C ARG A 100 -11.07 0.46 17.15
N GLN A 101 -12.27 0.42 17.74
CA GLN A 101 -13.25 -0.64 17.49
C GLN A 101 -13.64 -0.66 16.00
N GLY A 102 -13.84 0.50 15.39
CA GLY A 102 -14.10 0.63 13.94
C GLY A 102 -12.99 0.03 13.08
N ASP A 103 -11.72 0.29 13.40
CA ASP A 103 -10.57 -0.32 12.71
C ASP A 103 -10.55 -1.84 12.85
N TYR A 104 -10.88 -2.35 14.04
CA TYR A 104 -10.98 -3.79 14.30
C TYR A 104 -12.08 -4.44 13.47
N LEU A 105 -13.28 -3.89 13.47
CA LEU A 105 -14.39 -4.36 12.65
C LEU A 105 -14.05 -4.32 11.15
N ALA A 106 -13.41 -3.25 10.69
CA ALA A 106 -12.92 -3.17 9.31
C ALA A 106 -11.87 -4.25 9.01
N MET A 107 -11.00 -4.57 9.97
CA MET A 107 -10.01 -5.64 9.80
C MET A 107 -10.68 -7.02 9.76
N LEU A 108 -11.68 -7.31 10.60
CA LEU A 108 -12.45 -8.55 10.56
C LEU A 108 -13.00 -8.82 9.16
N THR A 109 -13.54 -7.80 8.49
CA THR A 109 -14.03 -7.96 7.12
C THR A 109 -12.93 -8.36 6.14
N ARG A 110 -11.66 -7.99 6.37
CA ARG A 110 -10.50 -8.26 5.51
C ARG A 110 -9.88 -9.63 5.75
N VAL A 111 -9.97 -10.13 6.97
CA VAL A 111 -9.43 -11.44 7.39
C VAL A 111 -10.53 -12.51 7.51
N ASP A 112 -11.64 -12.30 6.80
CA ASP A 112 -12.75 -13.24 6.70
C ASP A 112 -13.27 -13.71 8.08
N GLY A 113 -13.37 -12.76 9.02
CA GLY A 113 -13.99 -12.98 10.33
C GLY A 113 -13.08 -13.60 11.38
N ASP A 114 -11.81 -13.88 11.06
CA ASP A 114 -10.84 -14.39 12.03
C ASP A 114 -10.49 -13.31 13.07
N LEU A 115 -11.06 -13.47 14.27
CA LEU A 115 -10.87 -12.55 15.42
C LEU A 115 -9.39 -12.42 15.82
N SER A 116 -8.66 -13.54 15.80
CA SER A 116 -7.25 -13.60 16.23
C SER A 116 -6.36 -12.88 15.22
N MET A 117 -6.56 -13.14 13.92
CA MET A 117 -5.84 -12.45 12.86
C MET A 117 -6.14 -10.95 12.83
N ALA A 118 -7.38 -10.53 13.10
CA ALA A 118 -7.74 -9.12 13.15
C ALA A 118 -7.03 -8.41 14.31
N ALA A 119 -7.03 -9.02 15.50
CA ALA A 119 -6.33 -8.51 16.67
C ALA A 119 -4.82 -8.38 16.39
N GLN A 120 -4.20 -9.45 15.87
CA GLN A 120 -2.79 -9.47 15.53
C GLN A 120 -2.42 -8.40 14.48
N ALA A 121 -3.23 -8.22 13.44
CA ALA A 121 -2.96 -7.25 12.38
C ALA A 121 -2.98 -5.78 12.84
N LEU A 122 -3.67 -5.51 13.96
CA LEU A 122 -3.76 -4.21 14.62
C LEU A 122 -2.88 -4.11 15.87
N GLY A 123 -2.12 -5.16 16.20
CA GLY A 123 -1.27 -5.19 17.40
C GLY A 123 -2.07 -5.14 18.70
N LEU A 124 -3.24 -5.77 18.74
CA LEU A 124 -4.10 -5.87 19.92
C LEU A 124 -3.89 -7.20 20.64
N ALA A 125 -4.30 -7.25 21.91
CA ALA A 125 -4.43 -8.51 22.64
C ALA A 125 -5.50 -9.40 21.98
N ALA A 126 -5.33 -10.73 22.07
CA ALA A 126 -6.21 -11.67 21.39
C ALA A 126 -7.64 -11.67 21.95
N ASP A 127 -7.80 -11.33 23.23
CA ASP A 127 -9.05 -11.26 24.00
C ASP A 127 -9.70 -9.86 23.98
N ILE A 128 -9.14 -8.91 23.22
CA ILE A 128 -9.62 -7.52 23.24
C ILE A 128 -11.09 -7.37 22.85
N SER A 129 -11.57 -8.21 21.93
CA SER A 129 -12.97 -8.21 21.51
C SER A 129 -13.88 -8.63 22.67
N ASP A 130 -13.51 -9.65 23.45
CA ASP A 130 -14.28 -10.09 24.61
C ASP A 130 -14.44 -8.96 25.64
N VAL A 131 -13.35 -8.23 25.89
CA VAL A 131 -13.33 -7.06 26.77
C VAL A 131 -14.29 -5.98 26.25
N TRP A 132 -14.22 -5.64 24.96
CA TRP A 132 -15.10 -4.63 24.37
C TRP A 132 -16.57 -5.05 24.33
N ARG A 133 -16.87 -6.33 24.07
CA ARG A 133 -18.24 -6.86 24.13
C ARG A 133 -18.84 -6.75 25.53
N ALA A 134 -18.05 -7.04 26.55
CA ALA A 134 -18.48 -6.91 27.94
C ALA A 134 -18.75 -5.44 28.34
N GLN A 135 -18.00 -4.50 27.76
CA GLN A 135 -18.11 -3.07 28.09
C GLN A 135 -19.14 -2.30 27.25
N SER A 136 -19.42 -2.72 26.02
CA SER A 136 -20.33 -2.01 25.10
C SER A 136 -21.24 -2.98 24.33
N PRO A 137 -22.54 -3.03 24.66
CA PRO A 137 -23.53 -3.78 23.89
C PRO A 137 -23.60 -3.34 22.42
N GLN A 138 -23.35 -2.05 22.13
CA GLN A 138 -23.33 -1.52 20.77
C GLN A 138 -22.19 -2.13 19.95
N TYR A 139 -21.00 -2.26 20.54
CA TYR A 139 -19.88 -2.94 19.89
C TYR A 139 -20.19 -4.43 19.63
N ALA A 140 -20.75 -5.13 20.62
CA ALA A 140 -21.12 -6.54 20.47
C ALA A 140 -22.09 -6.76 19.30
N ALA A 141 -23.12 -5.91 19.19
CA ALA A 141 -24.07 -5.97 18.06
C ALA A 141 -23.40 -5.66 16.71
N ALA A 142 -22.47 -4.69 16.67
CA ALA A 142 -21.73 -4.35 15.45
C ALA A 142 -20.78 -5.47 15.02
N GLU A 143 -20.08 -6.11 15.95
CA GLU A 143 -19.24 -7.27 15.66
C GLU A 143 -20.07 -8.44 15.12
N GLU A 144 -21.19 -8.77 15.77
CA GLU A 144 -22.07 -9.85 15.31
C GLU A 144 -22.58 -9.57 13.89
N ALA A 145 -22.97 -8.33 13.59
CA ALA A 145 -23.39 -7.93 12.25
C ALA A 145 -22.27 -8.11 11.21
N VAL A 146 -21.04 -7.74 11.54
CA VAL A 146 -19.86 -7.93 10.67
C VAL A 146 -19.57 -9.42 10.45
N LEU A 147 -19.57 -10.23 11.51
CA LEU A 147 -19.34 -11.66 11.40
C LEU A 147 -20.44 -12.35 10.57
N ARG A 148 -21.70 -11.95 10.77
CA ARG A 148 -22.81 -12.45 9.96
C ARG A 148 -22.64 -12.11 8.47
N LEU A 149 -22.22 -10.88 8.16
CA LEU A 149 -21.92 -10.45 6.77
C LEU A 149 -20.75 -11.22 6.15
N VAL A 150 -19.75 -11.59 6.94
CA VAL A 150 -18.62 -12.40 6.48
C VAL A 150 -19.08 -13.85 6.21
N VAL A 151 -19.84 -14.44 7.14
CA VAL A 151 -20.33 -15.83 7.06
C VAL A 151 -21.37 -16.01 5.95
N SER A 152 -22.25 -15.03 5.73
CA SER A 152 -23.22 -15.05 4.62
C SER A 152 -22.58 -15.01 3.23
N GLY A 153 -21.24 -15.05 3.16
CA GLY A 153 -20.44 -14.63 2.03
C GLY A 153 -20.44 -13.11 1.97
N ARG A 154 -19.26 -12.52 1.76
CA ARG A 154 -19.20 -11.11 1.33
C ARG A 154 -20.24 -10.94 0.22
N PRO A 155 -21.08 -9.87 0.20
CA PRO A 155 -21.78 -9.51 -1.01
C PRO A 155 -20.72 -9.53 -2.11
N PRO A 156 -20.91 -10.34 -3.18
CA PRO A 156 -19.84 -10.84 -4.03
C PRO A 156 -19.00 -9.65 -4.46
N GLN A 157 -17.79 -9.48 -3.87
CA GLN A 157 -16.95 -8.28 -3.97
C GLN A 157 -17.11 -7.68 -5.36
N PHE A 158 -17.99 -6.66 -5.53
CA PHE A 158 -18.66 -6.35 -6.81
C PHE A 158 -17.92 -7.01 -7.95
N LYS A 159 -18.22 -8.30 -8.23
CA LYS A 159 -17.34 -9.11 -9.10
C LYS A 159 -17.28 -8.27 -10.34
N ARG A 160 -16.12 -7.63 -10.61
CA ARG A 160 -16.03 -6.57 -11.62
C ARG A 160 -16.70 -7.18 -12.82
N LYS A 161 -17.88 -6.68 -13.18
CA LYS A 161 -18.77 -7.39 -14.10
C LYS A 161 -17.89 -7.66 -15.31
N MET A 162 -17.61 -8.93 -15.57
CA MET A 162 -16.77 -9.28 -16.70
C MET A 162 -17.46 -8.66 -17.90
N LYS A 163 -16.69 -7.90 -18.68
CA LYS A 163 -17.24 -7.28 -19.85
C LYS A 163 -17.64 -8.37 -20.80
N THR A 164 -18.88 -8.25 -21.27
CA THR A 164 -19.45 -9.15 -22.25
C THR A 164 -18.66 -9.02 -23.55
N ASP A 165 -18.67 -10.05 -24.39
CA ASP A 165 -18.00 -10.00 -25.69
C ASP A 165 -18.55 -8.85 -26.55
N ALA A 166 -19.85 -8.54 -26.45
CA ALA A 166 -20.46 -7.39 -27.12
C ALA A 166 -19.87 -6.03 -26.68
N GLU A 167 -19.62 -5.84 -25.38
CA GLU A 167 -18.93 -4.62 -24.89
C GLU A 167 -17.47 -4.59 -25.39
N LEU A 168 -16.80 -5.74 -25.47
CA LEU A 168 -15.41 -5.79 -25.97
C LEU A 168 -15.33 -5.56 -27.48
N ASP A 169 -16.33 -6.01 -28.24
CA ASP A 169 -16.52 -5.70 -29.65
C ASP A 169 -16.78 -4.21 -29.90
N GLU A 170 -17.57 -3.57 -29.05
CA GLU A 170 -17.78 -2.12 -29.10
C GLU A 170 -16.46 -1.37 -28.92
N ALA A 171 -15.66 -1.76 -27.91
CA ALA A 171 -14.34 -1.16 -27.70
C ALA A 171 -13.38 -1.43 -28.87
N ALA A 172 -13.43 -2.62 -29.48
CA ALA A 172 -12.66 -2.93 -30.68
C ALA A 172 -13.05 -2.03 -31.86
N GLY A 173 -14.36 -1.83 -32.09
CA GLY A 173 -14.87 -0.94 -33.12
C GLY A 173 -14.42 0.52 -32.93
N LEU A 174 -14.37 1.02 -31.70
CA LEU A 174 -13.84 2.35 -31.40
C LEU A 174 -12.34 2.46 -31.75
N LEU A 175 -11.55 1.42 -31.43
CA LEU A 175 -10.13 1.38 -31.78
C LEU A 175 -9.91 1.33 -33.30
N GLU A 176 -10.70 0.53 -34.02
CA GLU A 176 -10.70 0.43 -35.48
C GLU A 176 -11.03 1.78 -36.16
N GLN A 177 -11.85 2.63 -35.51
CA GLN A 177 -12.15 4.00 -35.93
C GLN A 177 -11.04 5.01 -35.58
N GLY A 178 -9.91 4.57 -35.01
CA GLY A 178 -8.79 5.43 -34.63
C GLY A 178 -8.94 6.11 -33.27
N LYS A 179 -9.92 5.72 -32.44
CA LYS A 179 -10.00 6.24 -31.06
C LYS A 179 -8.86 5.71 -30.21
N GLY A 180 -8.43 6.50 -29.22
CA GLY A 180 -7.37 6.09 -28.29
C GLY A 180 -7.85 5.00 -27.32
N VAL A 181 -6.93 4.14 -26.86
CA VAL A 181 -7.21 3.06 -25.88
C VAL A 181 -7.92 3.55 -24.62
N THR A 182 -7.56 4.75 -24.12
CA THR A 182 -8.20 5.34 -22.93
C THR A 182 -9.66 5.73 -23.19
N GLU A 183 -9.97 6.21 -24.40
CA GLU A 183 -11.32 6.60 -24.80
C GLU A 183 -12.20 5.35 -24.99
N ALA A 184 -11.70 4.34 -25.71
CA ALA A 184 -12.39 3.06 -25.89
C ALA A 184 -12.65 2.36 -24.55
N ALA A 185 -11.68 2.36 -23.62
CA ALA A 185 -11.86 1.77 -22.30
C ALA A 185 -12.92 2.51 -21.47
N ARG A 186 -12.93 3.85 -21.55
CA ARG A 186 -13.92 4.69 -20.86
C ARG A 186 -15.32 4.45 -21.39
N ALA A 187 -15.50 4.29 -22.70
CA ALA A 187 -16.81 4.05 -23.33
C ALA A 187 -17.51 2.82 -22.72
N ILE A 188 -16.75 1.75 -22.46
CA ILE A 188 -17.29 0.54 -21.84
C ILE A 188 -17.11 0.48 -20.33
N GLY A 189 -16.69 1.57 -19.67
CA GLY A 189 -16.59 1.66 -18.21
C GLY A 189 -15.49 0.80 -17.57
N ILE A 190 -14.35 0.60 -18.24
CA ILE A 190 -13.17 -0.04 -17.63
C ILE A 190 -11.92 0.83 -17.74
N SER A 191 -10.86 0.45 -17.02
CA SER A 191 -9.56 1.11 -17.15
C SER A 191 -8.83 0.65 -18.43
N ALA A 192 -7.95 1.48 -18.98
CA ALA A 192 -7.11 1.10 -20.13
C ALA A 192 -6.28 -0.17 -19.88
N THR A 193 -5.78 -0.35 -18.66
CA THR A 193 -5.11 -1.59 -18.24
C THR A 193 -6.06 -2.79 -18.26
N GLY A 194 -7.31 -2.60 -17.80
CA GLY A 194 -8.34 -3.63 -17.85
C GLY A 194 -8.72 -4.00 -19.29
N LEU A 195 -8.83 -3.02 -20.20
CA LEU A 195 -9.10 -3.27 -21.62
C LEU A 195 -7.99 -4.09 -22.28
N ARG A 196 -6.73 -3.77 -22.00
CA ARG A 196 -5.60 -4.57 -22.50
C ARG A 196 -5.61 -6.01 -21.99
N ALA A 197 -5.88 -6.19 -20.69
CA ALA A 197 -6.01 -7.53 -20.11
C ALA A 197 -7.24 -8.29 -20.64
N ALA A 198 -8.29 -7.59 -21.08
CA ALA A 198 -9.43 -8.22 -21.76
C ALA A 198 -9.05 -8.68 -23.18
N GLY A 199 -8.19 -7.93 -23.88
CA GLY A 199 -7.66 -8.30 -25.20
C GLY A 199 -6.95 -9.66 -25.20
N GLU A 200 -6.31 -10.06 -24.09
CA GLU A 200 -5.68 -11.40 -23.96
C GLU A 200 -6.68 -12.56 -24.13
N ARG A 201 -7.99 -12.29 -23.99
CA ARG A 201 -9.07 -13.29 -24.06
C ARG A 201 -10.10 -13.02 -25.15
N HIS A 202 -9.96 -11.92 -25.89
CA HIS A 202 -10.94 -11.48 -26.89
C HIS A 202 -10.24 -11.15 -28.22
N ALA A 203 -10.34 -12.05 -29.19
CA ALA A 203 -9.51 -12.06 -30.40
C ALA A 203 -9.61 -10.76 -31.23
N ARG A 204 -10.82 -10.25 -31.47
CA ARG A 204 -11.00 -9.01 -32.23
C ARG A 204 -10.40 -7.80 -31.51
N LEU A 205 -10.59 -7.73 -30.20
CA LEU A 205 -10.01 -6.65 -29.40
C LEU A 205 -8.47 -6.74 -29.40
N ALA A 206 -7.92 -7.96 -29.36
CA ALA A 206 -6.48 -8.18 -29.45
C ALA A 206 -5.89 -7.64 -30.77
N GLN A 207 -6.61 -7.81 -31.89
CA GLN A 207 -6.20 -7.29 -33.20
C GLN A 207 -6.33 -5.76 -33.30
N ALA A 208 -7.38 -5.19 -32.70
CA ALA A 208 -7.62 -3.76 -32.72
C ALA A 208 -6.74 -2.96 -31.74
N LEU A 209 -6.23 -3.61 -30.69
CA LEU A 209 -5.33 -2.96 -29.73
C LEU A 209 -4.03 -2.57 -30.41
N PRO A 210 -3.55 -1.31 -30.25
CA PRO A 210 -2.22 -0.97 -30.71
C PRO A 210 -1.23 -1.90 -30.01
N PRO A 211 -0.16 -2.34 -30.71
CA PRO A 211 0.88 -3.14 -30.09
C PRO A 211 1.28 -2.44 -28.82
N LYS A 212 1.53 -3.22 -27.77
CA LYS A 212 2.11 -2.67 -26.56
C LYS A 212 3.41 -2.05 -27.02
N VAL A 213 3.41 -0.73 -27.20
CA VAL A 213 4.62 0.03 -27.35
C VAL A 213 5.32 -0.26 -26.04
N GLU A 214 6.23 -1.24 -26.09
CA GLU A 214 7.30 -1.28 -25.12
C GLU A 214 7.86 0.10 -25.26
N ARG A 215 7.49 0.99 -24.32
CA ARG A 215 8.16 2.26 -24.20
C ARG A 215 9.59 1.82 -24.12
N ASP A 216 10.33 2.03 -25.21
CA ASP A 216 11.71 1.66 -25.29
C ASP A 216 12.28 2.17 -23.98
N ARG A 217 12.65 1.25 -23.10
CA ARG A 217 13.25 1.68 -21.84
C ARG A 217 14.57 2.41 -22.16
N ALA A 218 15.09 2.23 -23.37
CA ALA A 218 16.10 3.08 -23.98
C ALA A 218 15.64 4.55 -24.16
N GLY A 219 14.37 4.81 -24.53
CA GLY A 219 13.77 6.14 -24.53
C GLY A 219 13.45 6.72 -23.15
N ALA A 220 13.45 5.91 -22.08
CA ALA A 220 13.42 6.43 -20.70
C ALA A 220 14.71 7.17 -20.31
N VAL A 221 15.72 7.12 -21.18
CA VAL A 221 16.93 7.93 -21.09
C VAL A 221 16.84 9.19 -21.98
N SER A 222 15.62 9.56 -22.42
CA SER A 222 15.35 10.85 -23.08
C SER A 222 15.97 12.00 -22.26
N GLY A 223 16.96 12.67 -22.84
CA GLY A 223 17.67 13.81 -22.23
C GLY A 223 19.04 13.49 -21.60
N LEU A 224 19.51 12.25 -21.63
CA LEU A 224 20.90 11.94 -21.26
C LEU A 224 21.81 12.09 -22.49
N THR A 225 22.16 13.33 -22.80
CA THR A 225 23.26 13.58 -23.74
C THR A 225 24.59 13.17 -23.11
N GLU A 226 25.66 13.03 -23.89
CA GLU A 226 26.97 12.68 -23.34
C GLU A 226 27.47 13.76 -22.35
N GLU A 227 27.15 15.03 -22.60
CA GLU A 227 27.46 16.14 -21.68
C GLU A 227 26.72 15.98 -20.34
N VAL A 228 25.43 15.66 -20.39
CA VAL A 228 24.63 15.40 -19.18
C VAL A 228 25.13 14.14 -18.46
N ALA A 229 25.57 13.12 -19.19
CA ALA A 229 26.16 11.92 -18.61
C ALA A 229 27.49 12.23 -17.90
N GLN A 230 28.37 13.04 -18.49
CA GLN A 230 29.62 13.47 -17.88
C GLN A 230 29.38 14.33 -16.63
N GLU A 231 28.47 15.30 -16.70
CA GLU A 231 28.12 16.11 -15.54
C GLU A 231 27.49 15.23 -14.45
N LEU A 232 26.60 14.30 -14.80
CA LEU A 232 26.04 13.35 -13.83
C LEU A 232 27.15 12.50 -13.19
N ARG A 233 28.12 11.96 -13.95
CA ARG A 233 29.25 11.20 -13.40
C ARG A 233 30.07 12.04 -12.41
N ARG A 234 30.36 13.30 -12.76
CA ARG A 234 31.09 14.25 -11.91
C ARG A 234 30.35 14.55 -10.61
N LEU A 235 29.07 14.91 -10.69
CA LEU A 235 28.21 15.16 -9.53
C LEU A 235 28.01 13.89 -8.69
N TRP A 236 27.93 12.72 -9.33
CA TRP A 236 27.75 11.42 -8.67
C TRP A 236 29.03 10.89 -8.01
N ALA A 237 30.23 11.35 -8.42
CA ALA A 237 31.47 11.07 -7.72
C ALA A 237 31.63 11.92 -6.44
N ASP A 238 31.05 13.12 -6.39
CA ASP A 238 31.12 13.99 -5.22
C ASP A 238 30.24 13.48 -4.06
N LYS A 239 30.86 12.82 -3.08
CA LYS A 239 30.19 12.26 -1.91
C LYS A 239 29.44 13.31 -1.07
N ARG A 240 29.75 14.60 -1.19
CA ARG A 240 29.08 15.69 -0.46
C ARG A 240 27.74 16.08 -1.09
N MET A 241 27.52 15.76 -2.37
CA MET A 241 26.26 16.08 -3.04
C MET A 241 25.16 15.08 -2.72
N SER A 242 24.01 15.55 -2.25
CA SER A 242 22.83 14.70 -2.11
C SER A 242 22.20 14.41 -3.48
N ARG A 243 21.50 13.27 -3.62
CA ARG A 243 20.75 12.95 -4.85
C ARG A 243 19.76 14.06 -5.20
N ARG A 244 19.12 14.68 -4.22
CA ARG A 244 18.21 15.82 -4.40
C ARG A 244 18.93 17.02 -5.02
N SER A 245 20.13 17.35 -4.55
CA SER A 245 20.93 18.44 -5.10
C SER A 245 21.34 18.18 -6.55
N ILE A 246 21.68 16.92 -6.87
CA ILE A 246 21.98 16.50 -8.25
C ILE A 246 20.74 16.68 -9.15
N CYS A 247 19.56 16.28 -8.68
CA CYS A 247 18.30 16.46 -9.42
C CYS A 247 17.99 17.93 -9.73
N VAL A 248 18.13 18.81 -8.73
CA VAL A 248 17.92 20.25 -8.90
C VAL A 248 18.92 20.82 -9.91
N ARG A 249 20.19 20.42 -9.83
CA ARG A 249 21.24 20.92 -10.74
C ARG A 249 21.06 20.47 -12.19
N LEU A 250 20.57 19.25 -12.40
CA LEU A 250 20.31 18.71 -13.74
C LEU A 250 18.90 19.02 -14.27
N GLY A 251 18.04 19.66 -13.48
CA GLY A 251 16.66 19.99 -13.89
C GLY A 251 15.76 18.77 -14.10
N VAL A 252 16.05 17.64 -13.45
CA VAL A 252 15.32 16.38 -13.66
C VAL A 252 14.80 15.75 -12.37
N SER A 253 13.86 14.82 -12.48
CA SER A 253 13.28 14.12 -11.33
C SER A 253 14.27 13.12 -10.70
N GLN A 254 14.04 12.75 -9.43
CA GLN A 254 14.83 11.69 -8.76
C GLN A 254 14.72 10.33 -9.46
N SER A 255 13.57 10.03 -10.04
CA SER A 255 13.36 8.80 -10.80
C SER A 255 14.21 8.77 -12.07
N THR A 256 14.32 9.91 -12.75
CA THR A 256 15.18 10.11 -13.94
C THR A 256 16.65 9.92 -13.59
N VAL A 257 17.16 10.58 -12.55
CA VAL A 257 18.56 10.41 -12.12
C VAL A 257 18.84 8.95 -11.72
N THR A 258 17.92 8.28 -11.03
CA THR A 258 18.08 6.87 -10.65
C THR A 258 18.15 5.96 -11.88
N ALA A 259 17.33 6.22 -12.90
CA ALA A 259 17.38 5.51 -14.17
C ALA A 259 18.70 5.76 -14.90
N TRP A 260 19.16 7.02 -15.00
CA TRP A 260 20.43 7.38 -15.63
C TRP A 260 21.65 6.78 -14.93
N VAL A 261 21.69 6.79 -13.59
CA VAL A 261 22.77 6.15 -12.81
C VAL A 261 22.83 4.65 -13.11
N LYS A 262 21.67 3.99 -13.17
CA LYS A 262 21.59 2.56 -13.50
C LYS A 262 22.03 2.29 -14.94
N SER A 263 21.60 3.09 -15.91
CA SER A 263 21.97 2.92 -17.32
C SER A 263 23.46 3.18 -17.57
N LEU A 264 24.08 4.09 -16.81
CA LEU A 264 25.50 4.38 -16.87
C LEU A 264 26.38 3.39 -16.07
N GLY A 265 25.80 2.38 -15.42
CA GLY A 265 26.55 1.42 -14.61
C GLY A 265 27.21 2.02 -13.37
N LEU A 266 26.71 3.16 -12.89
CA LEU A 266 27.28 3.85 -11.73
C LEU A 266 26.92 3.11 -10.43
N PRO A 267 27.84 3.00 -9.46
CA PRO A 267 27.59 2.29 -8.22
C PRO A 267 26.47 2.97 -7.43
N ALA A 268 25.62 2.15 -6.80
CA ALA A 268 24.58 2.64 -5.92
C ALA A 268 25.22 3.37 -4.73
N ARG A 269 24.87 4.65 -4.54
CA ARG A 269 25.24 5.39 -3.32
C ARG A 269 24.50 4.75 -2.15
N LYS A 270 25.25 4.17 -1.20
CA LYS A 270 24.71 3.83 0.12
C LYS A 270 24.09 5.13 0.65
N ASN A 271 22.81 5.10 1.02
CA ASN A 271 22.18 6.24 1.67
C ASN A 271 23.06 6.54 2.89
N GLN A 272 23.84 7.63 2.84
CA GLN A 272 24.43 8.21 4.04
C GLN A 272 23.23 8.65 4.88
N ARG A 273 22.76 7.74 5.73
CA ARG A 273 21.85 8.11 6.81
C ARG A 273 22.62 9.17 7.58
N TRP A 274 22.04 10.36 7.64
CA TRP A 274 22.49 11.47 8.47
C TRP A 274 22.94 10.93 9.82
N GLN A 275 24.26 10.93 10.05
CA GLN A 275 24.87 10.83 11.37
C GLN A 275 25.04 12.25 11.87
#